data_AF-A0A413H0P9-F1
#
_entry.id   AF-A0A413H0P9-F1
#
_cell.length_a   1.000
_cell.length_b   1.000
_cell.length_c   1.000
_cell.angle_alpha   90.00
_cell.angle_beta   90.00
_cell.angle_gamma   90.00
#
_symmetry.space_group_name_H-M   'P 1'
#
loop_
_entity.id
_entity.type
_entity.pdbx_description
1 polymer ?
#
loop_
_entity_poly.entity_id
_entity_poly.type
_entity_poly.pdbx_seq_one_letter_code
_entity_poly.pdbx_strand_id
1 'polypeptide(L)'
;MPPPARPACQPPPSSARSARQSSQPYRPPFLLAAVLSSLENIPSRAVKYREQGISLPRVVRTWQDFCRVASKVLHCVRSWQTALRPRPAPVRLGRLTSAGSGCAVTALPCTPRRGSRSPAAAHGARAAARGGPRPLPERKPHGHLPSELPRLLAATGAGAVRKAAYQSGQALVEERTGELCDYARKERVVEDGLFLPAGVPPIDRGSLWNGAERAWAEGGGGNELVAKRYEFALPIELDAYTRRACVLDFCALFPAKACDWAIHDDGRGGNPHAHVLVSALDLGAQGFTQRTKAEKGQCFYLCQNARGVQVPVRATDWKQAKADGWEKVYNFKDGVRRTMKQAKAEGLGTKDRASKQPVQMHRIARQSARDVGSAELTAVRAAWAEIANRHLAAYAAATSTAVQTIDHRSNKDRGIEAQPTVHEGGAGLIGHDERVKLNKEIRARNERLRVLRSELKNEGDTLEQLKRELAELERKRGRIESAKRARAQGRHRGALAKRRRTAMATAAAAAAAQQRVAAASVDQTDTRAELLVQLDEQIAALDLKIRQLQSGGTAKMLSAPLLKAAELGAERKKLADERNRLAGGGPAPRRPEPPRPEQNRPRGPRH
;
A
#
# COMPACT_ATOMS: atom_id res chain seq x y z
N MET A 1 58.00 34.83 43.33
CA MET A 1 57.82 33.86 44.43
C MET A 1 56.58 33.00 44.12
N PRO A 2 56.72 31.85 43.43
CA PRO A 2 55.70 30.81 43.38
C PRO A 2 55.84 29.89 44.62
N PRO A 3 54.80 29.13 45.01
CA PRO A 3 54.90 27.66 44.83
C PRO A 3 53.50 26.96 44.73
N PRO A 4 53.41 25.62 44.68
CA PRO A 4 53.92 24.71 43.68
C PRO A 4 52.79 23.82 43.07
N ALA A 5 53.13 23.06 42.03
CA ALA A 5 52.21 22.18 41.29
C ALA A 5 52.28 20.71 41.74
N ARG A 6 51.16 19.98 41.46
CA ARG A 6 50.96 18.51 41.29
C ARG A 6 50.74 17.66 42.57
N PRO A 7 50.02 16.50 42.51
CA PRO A 7 49.91 15.58 41.36
C PRO A 7 48.51 15.01 40.99
N ALA A 8 48.48 14.39 39.80
CA ALA A 8 47.40 13.58 39.28
C ALA A 8 47.27 12.25 40.05
N CYS A 9 46.03 11.79 40.26
CA CYS A 9 45.74 10.44 40.75
C CYS A 9 44.75 9.73 39.81
N GLN A 10 45.02 8.44 39.64
CA GLN A 10 44.50 7.47 38.68
C GLN A 10 43.03 7.09 38.92
N PRO A 11 42.32 6.55 37.90
CA PRO A 11 41.00 5.95 38.08
C PRO A 11 41.10 4.55 38.70
N PRO A 12 40.13 4.13 39.54
CA PRO A 12 40.08 2.76 40.06
C PRO A 12 39.56 1.75 39.02
N PRO A 13 39.86 0.45 39.18
CA PRO A 13 39.83 -0.54 38.11
C PRO A 13 38.46 -1.18 37.85
N SER A 14 38.37 -1.75 36.65
CA SER A 14 37.31 -2.58 36.09
C SER A 14 36.88 -3.75 36.96
N SER A 15 35.57 -3.94 37.14
CA SER A 15 34.98 -5.26 37.36
C SER A 15 34.25 -5.69 36.08
N ALA A 16 34.93 -6.56 35.33
CA ALA A 16 34.34 -7.29 34.23
C ALA A 16 33.31 -8.30 34.76
N ARG A 17 32.05 -8.18 34.32
CA ARG A 17 31.16 -9.34 34.23
C ARG A 17 30.86 -9.60 32.76
N SER A 18 31.58 -10.62 32.28
CA SER A 18 31.30 -11.38 31.06
C SER A 18 29.81 -11.68 30.92
N ALA A 19 29.19 -11.15 29.87
CA ALA A 19 28.00 -11.70 29.28
C ALA A 19 28.29 -11.86 27.78
N ARG A 20 28.60 -13.11 27.39
CA ARG A 20 28.77 -13.55 26.00
C ARG A 20 27.60 -13.04 25.16
N GLN A 21 27.86 -12.09 24.27
CA GLN A 21 26.98 -11.79 23.15
C GLN A 21 27.13 -12.92 22.13
N SER A 22 26.21 -13.90 22.16
CA SER A 22 25.95 -14.74 21.01
C SER A 22 25.24 -13.90 19.95
N SER A 23 25.95 -13.63 18.87
CA SER A 23 25.41 -13.20 17.59
C SER A 23 24.33 -14.19 17.11
N GLN A 24 23.08 -13.75 17.07
CA GLN A 24 22.08 -14.34 16.19
C GLN A 24 21.33 -13.22 15.44
N PRO A 25 21.10 -13.40 14.13
CA PRO A 25 20.45 -12.39 13.29
C PRO A 25 18.96 -12.30 13.60
N TYR A 26 18.50 -11.07 13.84
CA TYR A 26 17.10 -10.70 13.96
C TYR A 26 16.37 -10.95 12.62
N ARG A 27 15.32 -11.79 12.62
CA ARG A 27 14.34 -11.92 11.53
C ARG A 27 12.97 -11.43 12.02
N PRO A 28 12.38 -10.35 11.45
CA PRO A 28 11.09 -9.80 11.85
C PRO A 28 9.92 -10.34 10.96
N PRO A 29 8.90 -9.55 10.64
CA PRO A 29 7.46 -9.67 10.95
C PRO A 29 6.66 -10.71 10.13
N PHE A 30 7.29 -11.74 9.57
CA PHE A 30 6.65 -12.71 8.67
C PHE A 30 5.57 -13.59 9.34
N LEU A 31 5.70 -13.87 10.65
CA LEU A 31 4.76 -14.72 11.37
C LEU A 31 3.38 -14.08 11.55
N LEU A 32 3.29 -12.75 11.69
CA LEU A 32 2.01 -12.08 11.90
C LEU A 32 1.19 -12.01 10.60
N ALA A 33 1.85 -11.75 9.47
CA ALA A 33 1.22 -11.76 8.15
C ALA A 33 0.80 -13.17 7.71
N ALA A 34 1.60 -14.19 8.02
CA ALA A 34 1.26 -15.59 7.72
C ALA A 34 0.06 -16.09 8.55
N VAL A 35 -0.07 -15.64 9.80
CA VAL A 35 -1.21 -15.98 10.67
C VAL A 35 -2.49 -15.29 10.22
N LEU A 36 -2.43 -14.00 9.82
CA LEU A 36 -3.60 -13.27 9.32
C LEU A 36 -4.08 -13.79 7.95
N SER A 37 -3.15 -14.10 7.04
CA SER A 37 -3.49 -14.71 5.73
C SER A 37 -4.05 -16.13 5.84
N SER A 38 -3.70 -16.86 6.91
CA SER A 38 -4.26 -18.18 7.19
C SER A 38 -5.68 -18.13 7.78
N LEU A 39 -6.06 -17.01 8.43
CA LEU A 39 -7.40 -16.82 9.01
C LEU A 39 -8.45 -16.43 7.95
N GLU A 40 -8.07 -15.67 6.92
CA GLU A 40 -8.97 -15.28 5.83
C GLU A 40 -9.31 -16.44 4.86
N ASN A 41 -8.49 -17.50 4.81
CA ASN A 41 -8.65 -18.64 3.90
C ASN A 41 -9.43 -19.84 4.50
N ILE A 42 -10.03 -19.69 5.68
CA ILE A 42 -10.68 -20.78 6.42
C ILE A 42 -11.94 -21.33 5.72
N PRO A 43 -12.85 -20.52 5.13
CA PRO A 43 -14.03 -21.06 4.45
C PRO A 43 -13.67 -21.93 3.24
N SER A 44 -12.65 -21.52 2.48
CA SER A 44 -12.19 -22.20 1.26
C SER A 44 -11.48 -23.52 1.52
N ARG A 45 -10.84 -23.67 2.69
CA ARG A 45 -10.18 -24.94 3.08
C ARG A 45 -11.17 -25.98 3.62
N ALA A 46 -12.23 -25.57 4.31
CA ALA A 46 -13.25 -26.48 4.82
C ALA A 46 -14.02 -27.22 3.69
N VAL A 47 -14.25 -26.54 2.55
CA VAL A 47 -14.84 -27.15 1.35
C VAL A 47 -13.93 -28.23 0.75
N LYS A 48 -12.61 -27.95 0.69
CA LYS A 48 -11.61 -28.88 0.14
C LYS A 48 -11.40 -30.15 0.98
N TYR A 49 -11.54 -30.07 2.30
CA TYR A 49 -11.41 -31.24 3.17
C TYR A 49 -12.62 -32.18 3.13
N ARG A 50 -13.81 -31.65 2.77
CA ARG A 50 -15.02 -32.45 2.54
C ARG A 50 -14.94 -33.25 1.24
N GLU A 51 -14.29 -32.69 0.21
CA GLU A 51 -14.01 -33.38 -1.06
C GLU A 51 -12.92 -34.46 -0.97
N GLN A 52 -12.10 -34.43 0.09
CA GLN A 52 -11.00 -35.40 0.32
C GLN A 52 -11.33 -36.49 1.35
N GLY A 53 -12.58 -36.60 1.81
CA GLY A 53 -13.04 -37.72 2.66
C GLY A 53 -12.47 -37.77 4.09
N ILE A 54 -11.94 -36.66 4.61
CA ILE A 54 -11.34 -36.64 5.96
C ILE A 54 -12.42 -36.40 7.02
N SER A 55 -12.56 -37.32 7.99
CA SER A 55 -13.64 -37.27 8.98
C SER A 55 -13.61 -36.03 9.89
N LEU A 56 -14.79 -35.43 10.11
CA LEU A 56 -15.04 -34.23 10.92
C LEU A 56 -14.39 -34.20 12.32
N PRO A 57 -14.32 -35.29 13.10
CA PRO A 57 -13.72 -35.25 14.44
C PRO A 57 -12.24 -34.86 14.46
N ARG A 58 -11.50 -35.13 13.37
CA ARG A 58 -10.07 -34.81 13.23
C ARG A 58 -9.84 -33.34 12.86
N VAL A 59 -10.81 -32.73 12.17
CA VAL A 59 -10.82 -31.31 11.80
C VAL A 59 -11.15 -30.42 13.01
N VAL A 60 -12.07 -30.86 13.88
CA VAL A 60 -12.43 -30.12 15.10
C VAL A 60 -11.27 -30.11 16.11
N ARG A 61 -10.54 -31.22 16.24
CA ARG A 61 -9.41 -31.34 17.18
C ARG A 61 -8.24 -30.44 16.76
N THR A 62 -7.92 -30.40 15.46
CA THR A 62 -6.89 -29.50 14.90
C THR A 62 -7.27 -28.03 15.00
N TRP A 63 -8.56 -27.69 14.92
CA TRP A 63 -9.04 -26.32 15.12
C TRP A 63 -8.96 -25.86 16.59
N GLN A 64 -9.27 -26.74 17.55
CA GLN A 64 -9.10 -26.44 18.98
C GLN A 64 -7.64 -26.25 19.37
N ASP A 65 -6.73 -27.03 18.79
CA ASP A 65 -5.29 -26.88 18.99
C ASP A 65 -4.76 -25.58 18.37
N PHE A 66 -5.25 -25.21 17.18
CA PHE A 66 -4.95 -23.92 16.56
C PHE A 66 -5.43 -22.73 17.41
N CYS A 67 -6.65 -22.80 17.95
CA CYS A 67 -7.19 -21.76 18.83
C CYS A 67 -6.39 -21.62 20.13
N ARG A 68 -5.92 -22.74 20.72
CA ARG A 68 -5.02 -22.71 21.89
C ARG A 68 -3.68 -22.06 21.60
N VAL A 69 -3.08 -22.34 20.44
CA VAL A 69 -1.82 -21.71 20.02
C VAL A 69 -2.01 -20.22 19.74
N ALA A 70 -3.10 -19.84 19.05
CA ALA A 70 -3.44 -18.45 18.78
C ALA A 70 -3.69 -17.64 20.07
N SER A 71 -4.38 -18.21 21.06
CA SER A 71 -4.57 -17.57 22.37
C SER A 71 -3.25 -17.37 23.13
N LYS A 72 -2.33 -18.35 23.08
CA LYS A 72 -1.00 -18.19 23.69
C LYS A 72 -0.17 -17.10 23.00
N VAL A 73 -0.24 -17.00 21.67
CA VAL A 73 0.42 -15.93 20.90
C VAL A 73 -0.18 -14.57 21.23
N LEU A 74 -1.51 -14.44 21.30
CA LEU A 74 -2.17 -13.18 21.69
C LEU A 74 -1.83 -12.76 23.12
N HIS A 75 -1.73 -13.71 24.05
CA HIS A 75 -1.34 -13.45 25.44
C HIS A 75 0.13 -13.01 25.52
N CYS A 76 1.00 -13.61 24.71
CA CYS A 76 2.40 -13.21 24.60
C CYS A 76 2.55 -11.80 24.00
N VAL A 77 1.76 -11.45 22.98
CA VAL A 77 1.74 -10.10 22.37
C VAL A 77 1.19 -9.05 23.34
N ARG A 78 0.16 -9.36 24.14
CA ARG A 78 -0.35 -8.47 25.19
C ARG A 78 0.66 -8.29 26.33
N SER A 79 1.32 -9.37 26.77
CA SER A 79 2.42 -9.31 27.74
C SER A 79 3.56 -8.40 27.24
N TRP A 80 3.92 -8.53 25.96
CA TRP A 80 4.95 -7.70 25.32
C TRP A 80 4.57 -6.21 25.22
N GLN A 81 3.32 -5.89 24.89
CA GLN A 81 2.81 -4.51 24.88
C GLN A 81 2.74 -3.89 26.29
N THR A 82 2.65 -4.71 27.33
CA THR A 82 2.64 -4.26 28.73
C THR A 82 4.07 -4.01 29.25
N ALA A 83 5.05 -4.78 28.77
CA ALA A 83 6.47 -4.66 29.12
C ALA A 83 7.19 -3.44 28.46
N LEU A 84 6.65 -2.91 27.36
CA LEU A 84 7.22 -1.76 26.62
C LEU A 84 6.67 -0.39 27.03
N ARG A 85 5.83 -0.32 28.08
CA ARG A 85 5.43 0.97 28.66
C ARG A 85 6.46 1.40 29.71
N PRO A 86 7.12 2.58 29.58
CA PRO A 86 7.91 3.10 30.69
C PRO A 86 6.98 3.39 31.87
N ARG A 87 7.29 2.81 33.05
CA ARG A 87 6.67 3.20 34.31
C ARG A 87 7.06 4.65 34.61
N PRO A 88 6.13 5.61 34.75
CA PRO A 88 6.48 6.93 35.24
C PRO A 88 6.89 6.79 36.71
N ALA A 89 8.11 7.23 37.04
CA ALA A 89 8.53 7.41 38.42
C ALA A 89 7.54 8.38 39.12
N PRO A 90 7.17 8.14 40.39
CA PRO A 90 6.27 9.02 41.11
C PRO A 90 6.99 10.34 41.38
N VAL A 91 6.69 11.36 40.58
CA VAL A 91 7.01 12.74 40.94
C VAL A 91 6.06 13.13 42.08
N ARG A 92 6.60 13.23 43.30
CA ARG A 92 5.95 13.91 44.43
C ARG A 92 5.68 15.35 44.01
N LEU A 93 4.44 15.65 43.64
CA LEU A 93 3.95 17.02 43.57
C LEU A 93 3.57 17.45 44.98
N GLY A 94 4.47 18.18 45.63
CA GLY A 94 4.17 18.97 46.81
C GLY A 94 3.05 19.95 46.52
N ARG A 95 2.07 19.98 47.42
CA ARG A 95 0.93 20.89 47.43
C ARG A 95 1.43 22.27 47.88
N LEU A 96 1.31 23.29 47.03
CA LEU A 96 1.26 24.69 47.49
C LEU A 96 -0.19 25.15 47.37
N THR A 97 -0.86 25.18 48.52
CA THR A 97 -2.16 25.83 48.71
C THR A 97 -1.98 27.34 48.76
N SER A 98 -3.00 28.04 48.26
CA SER A 98 -3.18 29.48 48.33
C SER A 98 -3.20 30.00 49.78
N ALA A 99 -2.29 30.91 50.09
CA ALA A 99 -2.51 32.00 51.03
C ALA A 99 -1.53 33.13 50.73
N GLY A 100 -2.03 34.36 50.64
CA GLY A 100 -1.22 35.57 50.77
C GLY A 100 -0.68 36.18 49.46
N SER A 101 -1.29 37.28 49.05
CA SER A 101 -0.68 38.53 48.58
C SER A 101 0.66 38.48 47.81
N GLY A 102 0.67 39.08 46.61
CA GLY A 102 1.85 39.75 46.07
C GLY A 102 2.64 39.02 44.97
N CYS A 103 2.54 39.59 43.76
CA CYS A 103 3.57 39.68 42.70
C CYS A 103 3.85 38.55 41.69
N ALA A 104 4.14 39.07 40.48
CA ALA A 104 4.99 38.55 39.39
C ALA A 104 4.44 37.44 38.49
N VAL A 105 3.60 37.83 37.52
CA VAL A 105 3.54 37.18 36.21
C VAL A 105 4.88 37.44 35.50
N THR A 106 5.54 36.39 35.01
CA THR A 106 6.76 36.48 34.20
C THR A 106 6.47 37.20 32.88
N ALA A 107 6.58 38.52 32.92
CA ALA A 107 6.73 39.35 31.74
C ALA A 107 8.05 38.99 31.04
N LEU A 108 7.99 38.76 29.73
CA LEU A 108 9.16 38.95 28.88
C LEU A 108 9.68 40.38 29.09
N PRO A 109 11.00 40.63 29.15
CA PRO A 109 11.51 41.96 29.46
C PRO A 109 11.15 42.92 28.31
N CYS A 110 10.08 43.67 28.53
CA CYS A 110 9.65 44.77 27.69
C CYS A 110 10.30 46.03 28.28
N THR A 111 11.44 46.42 27.74
CA THR A 111 12.03 47.74 28.04
C THR A 111 11.89 48.63 26.82
N PRO A 112 10.97 49.63 26.84
CA PRO A 112 10.98 50.70 25.86
C PRO A 112 12.17 51.62 26.14
N ARG A 113 12.81 52.12 25.08
CA ARG A 113 13.94 53.05 25.18
C ARG A 113 13.41 54.44 25.53
N ARG A 114 13.68 54.93 26.74
CA ARG A 114 13.55 56.37 27.06
C ARG A 114 14.60 57.14 26.25
N GLY A 115 14.15 58.11 25.47
CA GLY A 115 15.02 58.90 24.59
C GLY A 115 15.78 60.01 25.32
N SER A 116 16.91 60.42 24.72
CA SER A 116 17.30 61.83 24.60
C SER A 116 18.49 62.02 23.64
N ARG A 117 18.30 62.97 22.70
CA ARG A 117 19.27 63.83 22.00
C ARG A 117 20.02 63.33 20.73
N SER A 118 19.91 64.17 19.70
CA SER A 118 20.82 64.38 18.55
C SER A 118 21.09 65.90 18.45
N PRO A 119 22.02 66.39 17.62
CA PRO A 119 23.29 65.83 17.14
C PRO A 119 24.47 66.83 17.34
N ALA A 120 25.71 66.36 17.21
CA ALA A 120 26.85 67.24 16.90
C ALA A 120 27.85 66.50 16.01
N ALA A 121 28.29 67.20 14.97
CA ALA A 121 29.21 66.77 13.92
C ALA A 121 30.65 66.64 14.43
N ALA A 122 31.43 65.72 13.85
CA ALA A 122 32.89 65.84 13.73
C ALA A 122 33.43 64.98 12.57
N HIS A 123 34.32 65.59 11.81
CA HIS A 123 35.03 65.08 10.63
C HIS A 123 36.17 64.07 10.95
N GLY A 124 36.59 63.33 9.92
CA GLY A 124 37.90 62.65 9.80
C GLY A 124 37.84 61.14 10.09
N ALA A 125 38.44 60.21 9.33
CA ALA A 125 39.50 60.31 8.34
C ALA A 125 39.44 59.11 7.36
N ARG A 126 40.04 59.30 6.18
CA ARG A 126 40.29 58.27 5.16
C ARG A 126 41.29 57.23 5.66
N ALA A 127 41.04 55.96 5.36
CA ALA A 127 42.07 54.94 5.19
C ALA A 127 41.70 54.05 3.99
N ALA A 128 42.50 54.14 2.94
CA ALA A 128 42.46 53.25 1.79
C ALA A 128 43.34 52.02 2.06
N ALA A 129 42.82 50.83 1.80
CA ALA A 129 43.65 49.65 1.59
C ALA A 129 43.02 48.73 0.54
N ARG A 130 43.85 48.39 -0.44
CA ARG A 130 43.57 47.63 -1.66
C ARG A 130 43.40 46.14 -1.36
N GLY A 131 42.49 45.48 -2.07
CA GLY A 131 42.38 44.01 -2.13
C GLY A 131 41.38 43.58 -3.21
N GLY A 132 41.89 42.94 -4.28
CA GLY A 132 41.12 42.53 -5.46
C GLY A 132 40.08 41.43 -5.23
N PRO A 133 39.28 41.07 -6.26
CA PRO A 133 38.11 40.22 -6.12
C PRO A 133 38.51 38.77 -5.82
N ARG A 134 38.00 38.20 -4.72
CA ARG A 134 38.05 36.76 -4.46
C ARG A 134 36.84 36.09 -5.14
N PRO A 135 37.02 34.96 -5.85
CA PRO A 135 35.91 34.24 -6.44
C PRO A 135 35.02 33.64 -5.35
N LEU A 136 33.70 33.78 -5.53
CA LEU A 136 32.68 33.16 -4.69
C LEU A 136 32.81 31.62 -4.81
N PRO A 137 32.81 30.86 -3.70
CA PRO A 137 32.74 29.41 -3.79
C PRO A 137 31.34 28.99 -4.27
N GLU A 138 31.32 28.10 -5.27
CA GLU A 138 30.13 27.44 -5.78
C GLU A 138 29.31 26.83 -4.64
N ARG A 139 28.05 27.27 -4.53
CA ARG A 139 27.08 26.70 -3.59
C ARG A 139 26.71 25.29 -4.06
N LYS A 140 27.06 24.27 -3.26
CA LYS A 140 26.46 22.93 -3.39
C LYS A 140 24.96 23.01 -3.04
N PRO A 141 24.07 22.31 -3.77
CA PRO A 141 22.64 22.37 -3.52
C PRO A 141 22.30 21.48 -2.31
N HIS A 142 22.33 22.05 -1.11
CA HIS A 142 21.66 21.44 0.04
C HIS A 142 20.22 21.96 0.06
N GLY A 143 19.34 21.21 -0.61
CA GLY A 143 17.90 21.42 -0.57
C GLY A 143 17.35 21.21 0.83
N HIS A 144 17.32 22.28 1.61
CA HIS A 144 16.55 22.38 2.84
C HIS A 144 15.50 23.44 2.61
N LEU A 145 14.31 23.03 2.17
CA LEU A 145 13.10 23.85 2.19
C LEU A 145 12.61 23.91 3.66
N PRO A 146 12.70 25.04 4.37
CA PRO A 146 11.94 25.21 5.59
C PRO A 146 10.49 25.51 5.19
N SER A 147 9.74 24.47 4.80
CA SER A 147 8.33 24.61 4.44
C SER A 147 7.47 24.67 5.71
N GLU A 148 7.56 25.76 6.48
CA GLU A 148 6.62 26.00 7.57
C GLU A 148 5.32 26.59 7.00
N LEU A 149 4.22 25.82 7.08
CA LEU A 149 2.87 26.25 6.74
C LEU A 149 2.36 27.36 7.68
N PRO A 150 1.35 28.15 7.25
CA PRO A 150 0.77 29.20 8.07
C PRO A 150 0.36 28.73 9.45
N ARG A 151 0.93 29.40 10.44
CA ARG A 151 0.57 29.31 11.84
C ARG A 151 -0.31 30.51 12.16
N LEU A 152 -1.51 30.23 12.65
CA LEU A 152 -2.32 31.24 13.31
C LEU A 152 -1.79 31.41 14.73
N LEU A 153 -1.29 32.61 15.02
CA LEU A 153 -0.89 33.01 16.35
C LEU A 153 -1.99 33.93 16.89
N ALA A 154 -2.61 33.53 18.01
CA ALA A 154 -3.46 34.46 18.72
C ALA A 154 -2.60 35.64 19.18
N ALA A 155 -3.11 36.86 19.03
CA ALA A 155 -2.51 38.01 19.66
C ALA A 155 -2.49 37.74 21.18
N THR A 156 -1.31 37.42 21.72
CA THR A 156 -1.08 37.44 23.16
C THR A 156 -1.30 38.88 23.63
N GLY A 157 -1.76 39.09 24.88
CA GLY A 157 -2.35 40.34 25.42
C GLY A 157 -1.60 41.68 25.28
N ALA A 158 -0.60 41.80 24.41
CA ALA A 158 -0.16 43.04 23.79
C ALA A 158 -1.16 43.50 22.71
N GLY A 159 -1.39 44.83 22.65
CA GLY A 159 -2.29 45.47 21.69
C GLY A 159 -1.86 45.29 20.23
N ALA A 160 -2.78 45.51 19.31
CA ALA A 160 -2.55 45.45 17.87
C ALA A 160 -1.47 46.46 17.44
N VAL A 161 -1.45 47.67 18.03
CA VAL A 161 -0.43 48.69 17.75
C VAL A 161 0.98 48.19 18.09
N ARG A 162 1.13 47.57 19.27
CA ARG A 162 2.40 46.95 19.69
C ARG A 162 2.86 45.86 18.73
N LYS A 163 1.94 45.02 18.24
CA LYS A 163 2.26 43.96 17.28
C LYS A 163 2.65 44.52 15.91
N ALA A 164 1.95 45.56 15.45
CA ALA A 164 2.24 46.25 14.20
C ALA A 164 3.63 46.93 14.23
N ALA A 165 3.96 47.63 15.32
CA ALA A 165 5.28 48.19 15.55
C ALA A 165 6.37 47.11 15.56
N TYR A 166 6.12 46.00 16.26
CA TYR A 166 7.07 44.89 16.34
C TYR A 166 7.36 44.25 14.98
N GLN A 167 6.33 43.96 14.18
CA GLN A 167 6.52 43.29 12.89
C GLN A 167 7.09 44.21 11.81
N SER A 168 6.75 45.49 11.81
CA SER A 168 7.23 46.44 10.80
C SER A 168 8.57 47.08 11.16
N GLY A 169 8.97 47.01 12.44
CA GLY A 169 10.12 47.78 12.94
C GLY A 169 9.85 49.29 13.03
N GLN A 170 8.63 49.75 12.76
CA GLN A 170 8.27 51.16 12.89
C GLN A 170 8.02 51.54 14.36
N ALA A 171 8.33 52.79 14.71
CA ALA A 171 7.99 53.34 16.01
C ALA A 171 6.55 53.89 15.95
N LEU A 172 5.63 53.28 16.71
CA LEU A 172 4.21 53.65 16.72
C LEU A 172 3.77 54.06 18.12
N VAL A 173 2.90 55.06 18.24
CA VAL A 173 2.30 55.45 19.53
C VAL A 173 0.97 54.70 19.71
N GLU A 174 0.79 54.02 20.85
CA GLU A 174 -0.50 53.45 21.24
C GLU A 174 -1.33 54.54 21.95
N GLU A 175 -2.38 55.03 21.30
CA GLU A 175 -3.20 56.15 21.79
C GLU A 175 -3.80 55.88 23.17
N ARG A 176 -4.21 54.64 23.44
CA ARG A 176 -4.86 54.25 24.70
C ARG A 176 -3.95 54.42 25.92
N THR A 177 -2.64 54.25 25.76
CA THR A 177 -1.66 54.33 26.86
C THR A 177 -0.74 55.54 26.74
N GLY A 178 -0.66 56.16 25.56
CA GLY A 178 0.31 57.19 25.22
C GLY A 178 1.74 56.64 25.04
N GLU A 179 1.93 55.32 25.08
CA GLU A 179 3.26 54.72 25.03
C GLU A 179 3.81 54.63 23.60
N LEU A 180 5.08 55.00 23.43
CA LEU A 180 5.82 54.76 22.21
C LEU A 180 6.27 53.29 22.15
N CYS A 181 5.75 52.56 21.17
CA CYS A 181 6.14 51.21 20.83
C CYS A 181 7.29 51.25 19.81
N ASP A 182 8.54 51.23 20.30
CA ASP A 182 9.74 51.16 19.47
C ASP A 182 10.58 49.94 19.88
N TYR A 183 10.71 48.98 18.97
CA TYR A 183 11.36 47.70 19.21
C TYR A 183 12.71 47.60 18.50
N ALA A 184 13.65 46.89 19.14
CA ALA A 184 14.93 46.54 18.53
C ALA A 184 14.76 45.46 17.44
N ARG A 185 15.72 45.39 16.50
CA ARG A 185 15.80 44.42 15.38
C ARG A 185 15.11 44.80 14.06
N LYS A 186 15.13 46.09 13.71
CA LYS A 186 14.58 46.61 12.45
C LYS A 186 15.33 46.06 11.23
N GLU A 187 16.60 45.72 11.40
CA GLU A 187 17.48 45.18 10.35
C GLU A 187 17.05 43.83 9.77
N ARG A 188 16.11 43.14 10.41
CA ARG A 188 15.55 41.86 9.93
C ARG A 188 14.34 42.04 9.03
N VAL A 189 13.75 43.23 9.00
CA VAL A 189 12.61 43.56 8.14
C VAL A 189 13.16 43.84 6.75
N VAL A 190 12.83 42.97 5.80
CA VAL A 190 13.22 43.11 4.40
C VAL A 190 12.29 44.09 3.69
N GLU A 191 10.99 43.93 3.93
CA GLU A 191 9.95 44.73 3.30
C GLU A 191 8.69 44.70 4.16
N ASP A 192 7.89 45.75 4.14
CA ASP A 192 6.62 45.84 4.83
C ASP A 192 5.60 46.66 4.04
N GLY A 193 4.33 46.53 4.38
CA GLY A 193 3.27 47.31 3.76
C GLY A 193 1.89 47.06 4.33
N LEU A 194 0.93 47.83 3.84
CA LEU A 194 -0.49 47.67 4.13
C LEU A 194 -1.21 47.21 2.86
N PHE A 195 -2.08 46.23 3.00
CA PHE A 195 -3.07 45.85 1.99
C PHE A 195 -4.44 46.24 2.52
N LEU A 196 -5.08 47.19 1.85
CA LEU A 196 -6.34 47.81 2.28
C LEU A 196 -7.49 47.40 1.34
N PRO A 197 -8.71 47.22 1.86
CA PRO A 197 -9.89 47.03 1.02
C PRO A 197 -10.09 48.17 0.02
N ALA A 198 -10.74 47.85 -1.10
CA ALA A 198 -11.05 48.84 -2.13
C ALA A 198 -11.91 49.99 -1.57
N GLY A 199 -11.57 51.23 -1.93
CA GLY A 199 -12.30 52.43 -1.50
C GLY A 199 -11.93 52.96 -0.10
N VAL A 200 -10.98 52.33 0.60
CA VAL A 200 -10.43 52.87 1.84
C VAL A 200 -9.41 53.97 1.50
N PRO A 201 -9.51 55.18 2.10
CA PRO A 201 -8.54 56.24 1.86
C PRO A 201 -7.16 55.86 2.39
N PRO A 202 -6.07 56.47 1.86
CA PRO A 202 -4.73 56.25 2.39
C PRO A 202 -4.70 56.49 3.91
N ILE A 203 -4.19 55.51 4.65
CA ILE A 203 -4.08 55.52 6.10
C ILE A 203 -2.72 54.96 6.50
N ASP A 204 -2.05 55.58 7.46
CA ASP A 204 -0.80 55.05 8.00
C ASP A 204 -1.06 53.91 9.01
N ARG A 205 -0.01 53.12 9.27
CA ARG A 205 -0.07 51.95 10.14
C ARG A 205 -0.51 52.29 11.57
N GLY A 206 -0.04 53.42 12.12
CA GLY A 206 -0.40 53.86 13.47
C GLY A 206 -1.88 54.20 13.55
N SER A 207 -2.37 55.02 12.62
CA SER A 207 -3.79 55.39 12.53
C SER A 207 -4.70 54.17 12.31
N LEU A 208 -4.27 53.22 11.47
CA LEU A 208 -5.02 51.98 11.20
C LEU A 208 -5.25 51.19 12.49
N TRP A 209 -4.18 50.88 13.22
CA TRP A 209 -4.28 49.98 14.38
C TRP A 209 -4.85 50.66 15.62
N ASN A 210 -4.59 51.96 15.82
CA ASN A 210 -5.29 52.73 16.85
C ASN A 210 -6.80 52.82 16.53
N GLY A 211 -7.17 53.03 15.26
CA GLY A 211 -8.57 52.98 14.81
C GLY A 211 -9.24 51.63 15.06
N ALA A 212 -8.53 50.53 14.83
CA ALA A 212 -9.03 49.18 15.08
C ALA A 212 -9.27 48.93 16.58
N GLU A 213 -8.32 49.33 17.44
CA GLU A 213 -8.44 49.20 18.89
C GLU A 213 -9.57 50.06 19.45
N ARG A 214 -9.73 51.29 18.94
CA ARG A 214 -10.83 52.19 19.32
C ARG A 214 -12.19 51.63 18.92
N ALA A 215 -12.35 51.18 17.68
CA ALA A 215 -13.59 50.56 17.22
C ALA A 215 -13.95 49.30 18.02
N TRP A 216 -12.95 48.53 18.43
CA TRP A 216 -13.14 47.38 19.33
C TRP A 216 -13.57 47.82 20.75
N ALA A 217 -12.96 48.87 21.31
CA ALA A 217 -13.30 49.39 22.62
C ALA A 217 -14.72 49.98 22.68
N GLU A 218 -15.08 50.82 21.70
CA GLU A 218 -16.44 51.36 21.51
C GLU A 218 -17.46 50.24 21.26
N GLY A 219 -17.01 49.16 20.62
CA GLY A 219 -17.73 47.90 20.51
C GLY A 219 -17.97 47.17 21.84
N GLY A 220 -17.63 47.73 23.00
CA GLY A 220 -17.83 47.09 24.31
C GLY A 220 -16.69 46.17 24.75
N GLY A 221 -15.61 46.09 23.97
CA GLY A 221 -14.38 45.38 24.32
C GLY A 221 -14.57 43.89 24.63
N GLY A 222 -13.71 43.36 25.51
CA GLY A 222 -13.82 42.01 26.06
C GLY A 222 -12.66 41.09 25.70
N ASN A 223 -12.94 39.81 25.42
CA ASN A 223 -11.92 38.82 25.03
C ASN A 223 -11.86 38.61 23.50
N GLU A 224 -12.57 39.44 22.72
CA GLU A 224 -12.50 39.39 21.26
C GLU A 224 -11.16 39.94 20.77
N LEU A 225 -10.62 39.33 19.72
CA LEU A 225 -9.36 39.77 19.12
C LEU A 225 -9.59 41.02 18.27
N VAL A 226 -8.69 42.00 18.36
CA VAL A 226 -8.63 43.15 17.45
C VAL A 226 -8.09 42.72 16.07
N ALA A 227 -7.19 41.74 16.06
CA ALA A 227 -6.58 41.20 14.86
C ALA A 227 -6.19 39.72 15.01
N LYS A 228 -6.11 39.01 13.87
CA LYS A 228 -5.55 37.68 13.73
C LYS A 228 -4.15 37.79 13.12
N ARG A 229 -3.14 37.12 13.72
CA ARG A 229 -1.78 37.10 13.17
C ARG A 229 -1.52 35.77 12.47
N TYR A 230 -1.11 35.85 11.21
CA TYR A 230 -0.60 34.73 10.44
C TYR A 230 0.91 34.86 10.29
N GLU A 231 1.60 33.73 10.43
CA GLU A 231 3.03 33.62 10.22
C GLU A 231 3.32 32.40 9.35
N PHE A 232 4.05 32.58 8.26
CA PHE A 232 4.37 31.52 7.31
C PHE A 232 5.75 31.72 6.67
N ALA A 233 6.41 30.62 6.33
CA ALA A 233 7.65 30.66 5.58
C ALA A 233 7.39 30.99 4.11
N LEU A 234 8.32 31.71 3.50
CA LEU A 234 8.33 32.00 2.07
C LEU A 234 9.36 31.06 1.39
N PRO A 235 9.08 30.55 0.18
CA PRO A 235 10.05 29.69 -0.51
C PRO A 235 11.35 30.47 -0.82
N ILE A 236 12.49 29.86 -0.50
CA ILE A 236 13.82 30.45 -0.69
C ILE A 236 14.22 30.53 -2.17
N GLU A 237 13.60 29.69 -2.99
CA GLU A 237 13.80 29.61 -4.43
C GLU A 237 13.26 30.86 -5.15
N LEU A 238 12.22 31.49 -4.58
CA LEU A 238 11.60 32.68 -5.17
C LEU A 238 12.43 33.93 -4.88
N ASP A 239 12.49 34.86 -5.82
CA ASP A 239 13.11 36.17 -5.58
C ASP A 239 12.26 37.07 -4.65
N ALA A 240 12.81 38.22 -4.25
CA ALA A 240 12.13 39.15 -3.35
C ALA A 240 10.79 39.65 -3.89
N TYR A 241 10.72 39.95 -5.19
CA TYR A 241 9.51 40.43 -5.85
C TYR A 241 8.38 39.38 -5.80
N THR A 242 8.71 38.14 -6.13
CA THR A 242 7.75 37.03 -6.18
C THR A 242 7.33 36.61 -4.77
N ARG A 243 8.24 36.68 -3.80
CA ARG A 243 7.88 36.50 -2.38
C ARG A 243 6.89 37.55 -1.90
N ARG A 244 7.08 38.83 -2.26
CA ARG A 244 6.09 39.88 -2.00
C ARG A 244 4.75 39.58 -2.67
N ALA A 245 4.75 39.17 -3.93
CA ALA A 245 3.53 38.79 -4.64
C ALA A 245 2.76 37.66 -3.92
N CYS A 246 3.46 36.65 -3.38
CA CYS A 246 2.83 35.61 -2.55
C CYS A 246 2.12 36.18 -1.32
N VAL A 247 2.73 37.15 -0.64
CA VAL A 247 2.15 37.80 0.55
C VAL A 247 0.92 38.65 0.19
N LEU A 248 0.98 39.38 -0.93
CA LEU A 248 -0.15 40.19 -1.41
C LEU A 248 -1.32 39.30 -1.85
N ASP A 249 -1.06 38.20 -2.56
CA ASP A 249 -2.08 37.20 -2.91
C ASP A 249 -2.71 36.58 -1.66
N PHE A 250 -1.93 36.35 -0.60
CA PHE A 250 -2.47 35.88 0.68
C PHE A 250 -3.35 36.94 1.35
N CYS A 251 -2.97 38.21 1.30
CA CYS A 251 -3.80 39.30 1.82
C CYS A 251 -5.12 39.45 1.05
N ALA A 252 -5.10 39.18 -0.26
CA ALA A 252 -6.29 39.19 -1.12
C ALA A 252 -7.36 38.14 -0.74
N LEU A 253 -7.01 37.14 0.09
CA LEU A 253 -7.99 36.22 0.69
C LEU A 253 -8.97 36.94 1.66
N PHE A 254 -8.64 38.17 2.08
CA PHE A 254 -9.41 38.95 3.05
C PHE A 254 -9.88 40.30 2.47
N PRO A 255 -10.71 40.32 1.42
CA PRO A 255 -11.00 41.53 0.62
C PRO A 255 -11.68 42.67 1.41
N ALA A 256 -12.36 42.36 2.50
CA ALA A 256 -13.03 43.35 3.37
C ALA A 256 -12.19 43.73 4.60
N LYS A 257 -11.01 43.12 4.80
CA LYS A 257 -10.14 43.35 5.96
C LYS A 257 -8.92 44.17 5.57
N ALA A 258 -8.45 45.01 6.49
CA ALA A 258 -7.08 45.48 6.43
C ALA A 258 -6.10 44.37 6.81
N CYS A 259 -5.02 44.25 6.04
CA CYS A 259 -3.88 43.39 6.32
C CYS A 259 -2.60 44.23 6.42
N ASP A 260 -1.92 44.17 7.55
CA ASP A 260 -0.57 44.73 7.73
C ASP A 260 0.43 43.59 7.61
N TRP A 261 1.34 43.67 6.64
CA TRP A 261 2.28 42.60 6.35
C TRP A 261 3.72 43.08 6.47
N ALA A 262 4.59 42.16 6.88
CA ALA A 262 6.04 42.36 6.92
C ALA A 262 6.76 41.05 6.57
N ILE A 263 7.77 41.15 5.72
CA ILE A 263 8.67 40.06 5.33
C ILE A 263 9.96 40.19 6.12
N HIS A 264 10.31 39.15 6.84
CA HIS A 264 11.51 39.07 7.67
C HIS A 264 12.49 38.05 7.09
N ASP A 265 13.78 38.29 7.30
CA ASP A 265 14.85 37.34 7.01
C ASP A 265 15.85 37.31 8.18
N ASP A 266 16.58 36.22 8.32
CA ASP A 266 17.54 36.02 9.41
C ASP A 266 18.86 36.78 9.21
N GLY A 267 18.94 37.63 8.17
CA GLY A 267 20.12 38.39 7.75
C GLY A 267 21.15 37.56 7.00
N ARG A 268 20.99 36.22 6.92
CA ARG A 268 21.85 35.30 6.17
C ARG A 268 21.16 34.72 4.93
N GLY A 269 19.90 35.10 4.68
CA GLY A 269 19.13 34.65 3.51
C GLY A 269 18.59 33.23 3.66
N GLY A 270 18.51 32.71 4.88
CA GLY A 270 18.23 31.29 5.14
C GLY A 270 16.78 30.99 5.48
N ASN A 271 16.00 31.98 5.90
CA ASN A 271 14.64 31.77 6.39
C ASN A 271 13.74 33.00 6.14
N PRO A 272 13.43 33.33 4.88
CA PRO A 272 12.45 34.35 4.58
C PRO A 272 11.07 33.90 5.07
N HIS A 273 10.41 34.74 5.86
CA HIS A 273 9.08 34.46 6.40
C HIS A 273 8.24 35.73 6.47
N ALA A 274 6.93 35.60 6.38
CA ALA A 274 6.01 36.72 6.46
C ALA A 274 5.22 36.69 7.78
N HIS A 275 5.01 37.88 8.33
CA HIS A 275 4.01 38.15 9.35
C HIS A 275 2.89 38.96 8.72
N VAL A 276 1.64 38.52 8.89
CA VAL A 276 0.45 39.23 8.40
C VAL A 276 -0.54 39.40 9.54
N LEU A 277 -0.84 40.64 9.90
CA LEU A 277 -1.84 41.01 10.89
C LEU A 277 -3.12 41.41 10.17
N VAL A 278 -4.14 40.59 10.28
CA VAL A 278 -5.45 40.77 9.63
C VAL A 278 -6.44 41.31 10.65
N SER A 279 -7.05 42.46 10.34
CA SER A 279 -8.09 43.07 11.19
C SER A 279 -9.27 42.11 11.44
N ALA A 280 -9.81 42.13 12.66
CA ALA A 280 -10.99 41.32 13.00
C ALA A 280 -12.29 41.93 12.49
N LEU A 281 -12.36 43.26 12.41
CA LEU A 281 -13.48 44.02 11.86
C LEU A 281 -13.23 44.33 10.38
N ASP A 282 -14.31 44.49 9.61
CA ASP A 282 -14.20 44.95 8.22
C ASP A 282 -13.84 46.44 8.18
N LEU A 283 -13.02 46.84 7.22
CA LEU A 283 -12.61 48.23 7.02
C LEU A 283 -13.22 48.75 5.70
N GLY A 284 -13.96 49.84 5.78
CA GLY A 284 -14.49 50.56 4.61
C GLY A 284 -14.09 52.02 4.60
N ALA A 285 -14.63 52.79 3.65
CA ALA A 285 -14.34 54.22 3.48
C ALA A 285 -14.62 55.06 4.76
N GLN A 286 -15.59 54.63 5.57
CA GLN A 286 -15.99 55.29 6.82
C GLN A 286 -15.29 54.72 8.07
N GLY A 287 -14.27 53.88 7.89
CA GLY A 287 -13.56 53.23 8.99
C GLY A 287 -14.05 51.81 9.30
N PHE A 288 -13.75 51.33 10.49
CA PHE A 288 -14.05 49.96 10.91
C PHE A 288 -15.53 49.76 11.20
N THR A 289 -16.13 48.74 10.58
CA THR A 289 -17.52 48.38 10.82
C THR A 289 -17.65 47.68 12.16
N GLN A 290 -18.37 48.30 13.09
CA GLN A 290 -18.66 47.66 14.38
C GLN A 290 -19.64 46.51 14.22
N ARG A 291 -19.40 45.44 14.98
CA ARG A 291 -20.40 44.38 15.15
C ARG A 291 -21.56 44.91 15.99
N THR A 292 -22.79 44.56 15.62
CA THR A 292 -23.97 44.80 16.46
C THR A 292 -23.87 44.02 17.77
N LYS A 293 -24.61 44.43 18.82
CA LYS A 293 -24.73 43.63 20.06
C LYS A 293 -25.25 42.22 19.80
N ALA A 294 -26.08 42.05 18.77
CA ALA A 294 -26.52 40.75 18.34
C ALA A 294 -25.34 39.92 17.82
N GLU A 295 -24.38 40.49 17.08
CA GLU A 295 -23.21 39.84 16.47
C GLU A 295 -22.02 39.58 17.41
N LYS A 296 -21.92 40.34 18.52
CA LYS A 296 -20.87 40.18 19.54
C LYS A 296 -20.94 38.80 20.23
N GLY A 297 -19.77 38.29 20.61
CA GLY A 297 -19.46 36.93 21.05
C GLY A 297 -20.41 36.32 22.08
N GLN A 298 -21.55 35.83 21.61
CA GLN A 298 -22.40 34.92 22.35
C GLN A 298 -21.71 33.56 22.40
N CYS A 299 -21.12 33.23 23.54
CA CYS A 299 -20.61 31.89 23.78
C CYS A 299 -21.80 30.94 23.97
N PHE A 300 -21.88 29.86 23.20
CA PHE A 300 -22.85 28.79 23.44
C PHE A 300 -22.11 27.59 24.04
N TYR A 301 -22.67 26.98 25.08
CA TYR A 301 -22.18 25.73 25.64
C TYR A 301 -22.99 24.58 25.08
N LEU A 302 -22.32 23.51 24.66
CA LEU A 302 -22.99 22.24 24.43
C LEU A 302 -23.44 21.70 25.79
N CYS A 303 -24.75 21.59 25.97
CA CYS A 303 -25.34 21.05 27.19
C CYS A 303 -26.13 19.78 26.88
N GLN A 304 -26.20 18.88 27.85
CA GLN A 304 -26.93 17.62 27.77
C GLN A 304 -27.89 17.51 28.96
N ASN A 305 -29.10 17.03 28.72
CA ASN A 305 -30.07 16.76 29.79
C ASN A 305 -30.00 15.29 30.26
N ALA A 306 -30.80 14.95 31.29
CA ALA A 306 -30.85 13.59 31.82
C ALA A 306 -31.32 12.52 30.82
N ARG A 307 -32.05 12.90 29.77
CA ARG A 307 -32.51 12.01 28.67
C ARG A 307 -31.44 11.83 27.58
N GLY A 308 -30.28 12.45 27.73
CA GLY A 308 -29.17 12.35 26.78
C GLY A 308 -29.24 13.29 25.58
N VAL A 309 -30.29 14.11 25.46
CA VAL A 309 -30.44 15.09 24.37
C VAL A 309 -29.41 16.19 24.53
N GLN A 310 -28.73 16.59 23.45
CA GLN A 310 -27.74 17.65 23.44
C GLN A 310 -28.20 18.87 22.66
N VAL A 311 -28.06 20.06 23.25
CA VAL A 311 -28.41 21.34 22.62
C VAL A 311 -27.37 22.42 22.93
N PRO A 312 -27.15 23.37 22.01
CA PRO A 312 -26.40 24.58 22.31
C PRO A 312 -27.23 25.52 23.20
N VAL A 313 -26.69 25.92 24.34
CA VAL A 313 -27.31 26.89 25.27
C VAL A 313 -26.44 28.14 25.35
N ARG A 314 -27.04 29.33 25.24
CA ARG A 314 -26.30 30.60 25.39
C ARG A 314 -25.69 30.71 26.78
N ALA A 315 -24.48 31.25 26.88
CA ALA A 315 -23.80 31.44 28.15
C ALA A 315 -24.58 32.38 29.09
N THR A 316 -25.30 33.36 28.54
CA THR A 316 -26.23 34.23 29.29
C THR A 316 -27.37 33.44 29.93
N ASP A 317 -27.85 32.41 29.24
CA ASP A 317 -29.02 31.63 29.63
C ASP A 317 -28.63 30.40 30.47
N TRP A 318 -27.33 30.20 30.69
CA TRP A 318 -26.81 29.03 31.41
C TRP A 318 -27.39 28.91 32.82
N LYS A 319 -27.61 30.04 33.52
CA LYS A 319 -28.20 30.00 34.86
C LYS A 319 -29.60 29.35 34.83
N GLN A 320 -30.43 29.73 33.87
CA GLN A 320 -31.77 29.16 33.68
C GLN A 320 -31.70 27.71 33.23
N ALA A 321 -30.92 27.42 32.18
CA ALA A 321 -30.79 26.05 31.68
C ALA A 321 -30.24 25.07 32.74
N LYS A 322 -29.34 25.52 33.62
CA LYS A 322 -28.87 24.70 34.74
C LYS A 322 -30.00 24.38 35.72
N ALA A 323 -30.89 25.34 36.00
CA ALA A 323 -32.08 25.12 36.82
C ALA A 323 -33.05 24.12 36.16
N ASP A 324 -33.17 24.17 34.82
CA ASP A 324 -33.99 23.25 34.03
C ASP A 324 -33.35 21.85 33.85
N GLY A 325 -32.23 21.56 34.55
CA GLY A 325 -31.60 20.25 34.57
C GLY A 325 -30.60 19.96 33.44
N TRP A 326 -30.13 20.98 32.72
CA TRP A 326 -29.07 20.84 31.71
C TRP A 326 -27.67 20.85 32.35
N GLU A 327 -26.79 20.00 31.83
CA GLU A 327 -25.39 19.89 32.25
C GLU A 327 -24.44 20.21 31.10
N LYS A 328 -23.34 20.93 31.37
CA LYS A 328 -22.32 21.20 30.34
C LYS A 328 -21.56 19.94 29.95
N VAL A 329 -21.31 19.80 28.66
CA VAL A 329 -20.51 18.71 28.08
C VAL A 329 -19.03 19.13 28.00
N TYR A 330 -18.13 18.20 28.28
CA TYR A 330 -16.68 18.39 28.23
C TYR A 330 -16.02 17.34 27.32
N ASN A 331 -14.88 17.70 26.71
CA ASN A 331 -14.03 16.74 26.02
C ASN A 331 -13.13 16.03 27.05
N PHE A 332 -13.05 14.69 26.99
CA PHE A 332 -12.16 13.88 27.81
C PHE A 332 -10.95 13.35 27.01
N LYS A 333 -9.89 12.95 27.72
CA LYS A 333 -8.63 12.48 27.13
C LYS A 333 -8.76 11.17 26.35
N ASP A 334 -9.81 10.41 26.62
CA ASP A 334 -10.21 9.20 25.88
C ASP A 334 -10.89 9.53 24.54
N GLY A 335 -11.10 10.81 24.22
CA GLY A 335 -11.71 11.27 22.98
C GLY A 335 -13.24 11.36 23.03
N VAL A 336 -13.87 11.01 24.15
CA VAL A 336 -15.33 10.98 24.27
C VAL A 336 -15.85 12.25 24.97
N ARG A 337 -17.02 12.72 24.55
CA ARG A 337 -17.71 13.88 25.11
C ARG A 337 -18.73 13.43 26.15
N ARG A 338 -18.64 13.95 27.37
CA ARG A 338 -19.53 13.60 28.48
C ARG A 338 -19.83 14.78 29.39
N THR A 339 -20.92 14.71 30.14
CA THR A 339 -21.12 15.62 31.29
C THR A 339 -20.23 15.18 32.45
N MET A 340 -20.02 16.07 33.44
CA MET A 340 -19.27 15.70 34.64
C MET A 340 -19.97 14.63 35.48
N LYS A 341 -21.32 14.55 35.44
CA LYS A 341 -22.08 13.51 36.15
C LYS A 341 -21.88 12.14 35.51
N GLN A 342 -21.95 12.05 34.18
CA GLN A 342 -21.63 10.83 33.44
C GLN A 342 -20.18 10.38 33.68
N ALA A 343 -19.23 11.32 33.57
CA ALA A 343 -17.82 11.03 33.83
C ALA A 343 -17.60 10.47 35.24
N LYS A 344 -18.23 11.07 36.25
CA LYS A 344 -18.14 10.58 37.64
C LYS A 344 -18.72 9.17 37.81
N ALA A 345 -19.81 8.86 37.12
CA ALA A 345 -20.38 7.51 37.09
C ALA A 345 -19.41 6.48 36.47
N GLU A 346 -18.59 6.91 35.51
CA GLU A 346 -17.54 6.08 34.88
C GLU A 346 -16.20 6.11 35.65
N GLY A 347 -16.15 6.70 36.85
CA GLY A 347 -14.93 6.81 37.66
C GLY A 347 -13.93 7.87 37.16
N LEU A 348 -14.31 8.69 36.17
CA LEU A 348 -13.51 9.77 35.61
C LEU A 348 -13.74 11.09 36.37
N GLY A 349 -12.66 11.85 36.55
CA GLY A 349 -12.66 13.12 37.27
C GLY A 349 -12.32 14.31 36.40
N THR A 350 -12.19 15.47 37.06
CA THR A 350 -11.85 16.73 36.38
C THR A 350 -10.45 16.72 35.73
N LYS A 351 -9.54 15.86 36.22
CA LYS A 351 -8.18 15.65 35.70
C LYS A 351 -8.14 14.87 34.38
N ASP A 352 -9.22 14.14 34.07
CA ASP A 352 -9.35 13.31 32.88
C ASP A 352 -9.95 14.08 31.70
N ARG A 353 -10.42 15.31 31.96
CA ARG A 353 -10.81 16.24 30.90
C ARG A 353 -9.61 16.62 30.04
N ALA A 354 -9.84 16.68 28.74
CA ALA A 354 -8.88 17.23 27.77
C ALA A 354 -8.74 18.75 27.90
N SER A 355 -9.74 19.45 28.44
CA SER A 355 -9.66 20.89 28.72
C SER A 355 -10.49 21.28 29.94
N LYS A 356 -10.12 22.39 30.59
CA LYS A 356 -10.90 22.97 31.70
C LYS A 356 -12.23 23.57 31.23
N GLN A 357 -12.30 23.97 29.96
CA GLN A 357 -13.47 24.63 29.38
C GLN A 357 -14.48 23.60 28.87
N PRO A 358 -15.79 23.88 29.03
CA PRO A 358 -16.84 23.10 28.39
C PRO A 358 -16.75 23.21 26.86
N VAL A 359 -17.38 22.28 26.14
CA VAL A 359 -17.46 22.35 24.69
C VAL A 359 -18.25 23.58 24.29
N GLN A 360 -17.59 24.51 23.60
CA GLN A 360 -18.20 25.72 23.06
C GLN A 360 -18.73 25.44 21.64
N MET A 361 -19.94 25.90 21.36
CA MET A 361 -20.63 25.72 20.08
C MET A 361 -20.56 27.00 19.27
N HIS A 362 -20.41 26.85 17.95
CA HIS A 362 -20.53 27.95 17.00
C HIS A 362 -21.99 28.37 16.87
N ARG A 363 -22.23 29.69 16.83
CA ARG A 363 -23.56 30.30 16.88
C ARG A 363 -24.53 29.80 15.82
N ILE A 364 -24.04 29.63 14.58
CA ILE A 364 -24.88 29.38 13.40
C ILE A 364 -24.85 27.91 12.98
N ALA A 365 -23.72 27.22 13.19
CA ALA A 365 -23.44 25.95 12.52
C ALA A 365 -23.88 24.71 13.31
N ARG A 366 -24.38 24.85 14.56
CA ARG A 366 -24.58 23.72 15.51
C ARG A 366 -23.37 22.77 15.62
N GLN A 367 -22.19 23.25 15.25
CA GLN A 367 -20.90 22.56 15.33
C GLN A 367 -20.08 23.16 16.46
N SER A 368 -19.03 22.48 16.94
CA SER A 368 -18.18 23.08 17.97
C SER A 368 -17.38 24.25 17.38
N ALA A 369 -17.20 25.32 18.16
CA ALA A 369 -16.42 26.48 17.74
C ALA A 369 -14.95 26.12 17.42
N ARG A 370 -14.43 25.09 18.11
CA ARG A 370 -13.10 24.53 17.82
C ARG A 370 -13.05 23.90 16.44
N ASP A 371 -14.06 23.11 16.06
CA ASP A 371 -14.07 22.40 14.78
C ASP A 371 -14.21 23.40 13.62
N VAL A 372 -15.07 24.41 13.77
CA VAL A 372 -15.19 25.51 12.80
C VAL A 372 -13.87 26.28 12.66
N GLY A 373 -13.26 26.71 13.77
CA GLY A 373 -11.97 27.40 13.72
C GLY A 373 -10.83 26.52 13.17
N SER A 374 -10.87 25.21 13.42
CA SER A 374 -9.94 24.25 12.83
C SER A 374 -10.14 24.12 11.32
N ALA A 375 -11.39 24.09 10.85
CA ALA A 375 -11.70 24.04 9.42
C ALA A 375 -11.30 25.32 8.70
N GLU A 376 -11.58 26.50 9.28
CA GLU A 376 -11.12 27.80 8.76
C GLU A 376 -9.59 27.83 8.64
N LEU A 377 -8.85 27.39 9.67
CA LEU A 377 -7.39 27.35 9.61
C LEU A 377 -6.88 26.37 8.55
N THR A 378 -7.52 25.21 8.40
CA THR A 378 -7.18 24.25 7.34
C THR A 378 -7.41 24.86 5.96
N ALA A 379 -8.51 25.57 5.74
CA ALA A 379 -8.80 26.26 4.49
C ALA A 379 -7.76 27.34 4.18
N VAL A 380 -7.39 28.16 5.17
CA VAL A 380 -6.33 29.18 4.99
C VAL A 380 -4.98 28.55 4.66
N ARG A 381 -4.64 27.41 5.29
CA ARG A 381 -3.40 26.67 4.96
C ARG A 381 -3.42 26.09 3.56
N ALA A 382 -4.57 25.58 3.10
CA ALA A 382 -4.74 25.09 1.75
C ALA A 382 -4.57 26.22 0.73
N ALA A 383 -5.25 27.35 0.93
CA ALA A 383 -5.12 28.54 0.08
C ALA A 383 -3.68 29.06 0.01
N TRP A 384 -2.96 29.09 1.14
CA TRP A 384 -1.54 29.43 1.13
C TRP A 384 -0.71 28.47 0.28
N ALA A 385 -0.90 27.16 0.44
CA ALA A 385 -0.15 26.18 -0.34
C ALA A 385 -0.44 26.34 -1.85
N GLU A 386 -1.68 26.62 -2.24
CA GLU A 386 -2.05 26.91 -3.63
C GLU A 386 -1.36 28.17 -4.17
N ILE A 387 -1.37 29.27 -3.39
CA ILE A 387 -0.67 30.51 -3.75
C ILE A 387 0.82 30.25 -3.95
N ALA A 388 1.49 29.65 -2.96
CA ALA A 388 2.91 29.38 -3.02
C ALA A 388 3.28 28.44 -4.18
N ASN A 389 2.49 27.38 -4.40
CA ASN A 389 2.73 26.42 -5.48
C ASN A 389 2.54 27.04 -6.87
N ARG A 390 1.59 27.96 -7.03
CA ARG A 390 1.41 28.69 -8.29
C ARG A 390 2.62 29.55 -8.61
N HIS A 391 3.15 30.28 -7.63
CA HIS A 391 4.38 31.07 -7.80
C HIS A 391 5.62 30.20 -8.02
N LEU A 392 5.76 29.08 -7.31
CA LEU A 392 6.83 28.12 -7.52
C LEU A 392 6.79 27.48 -8.92
N ALA A 393 5.60 27.13 -9.42
CA ALA A 393 5.42 26.60 -10.76
C ALA A 393 5.79 27.63 -11.84
N ALA A 394 5.35 28.89 -11.68
CA ALA A 394 5.70 29.97 -12.60
C ALA A 394 7.22 30.23 -12.60
N TYR A 395 7.84 30.26 -11.42
CA TYR A 395 9.29 30.42 -11.28
C TYR A 395 10.06 29.27 -11.92
N ALA A 396 9.63 28.03 -11.69
CA ALA A 396 10.24 26.84 -12.29
C ALA A 396 10.14 26.85 -13.82
N ALA A 397 8.99 27.26 -14.36
CA ALA A 397 8.80 27.42 -15.80
C ALA A 397 9.72 28.51 -16.38
N ALA A 398 9.82 29.67 -15.71
CA ALA A 398 10.66 30.78 -16.16
C ALA A 398 12.17 30.47 -16.10
N THR A 399 12.59 29.65 -15.14
CA THR A 399 14.02 29.33 -14.91
C THR A 399 14.43 27.95 -15.43
N SER A 400 13.51 27.20 -16.05
CA SER A 400 13.73 25.81 -16.47
C SER A 400 14.27 24.91 -15.35
N THR A 401 13.82 25.15 -14.12
CA THR A 401 14.20 24.36 -12.94
C THR A 401 13.12 23.33 -12.58
N ALA A 402 13.49 22.34 -11.77
CA ALA A 402 12.54 21.33 -11.32
C ALA A 402 11.45 21.96 -10.43
N VAL A 403 10.18 21.68 -10.74
CA VAL A 403 9.03 22.20 -9.98
C VAL A 403 9.05 21.65 -8.54
N GLN A 404 9.08 22.55 -7.57
CA GLN A 404 8.90 22.23 -6.15
C GLN A 404 7.44 22.48 -5.75
N THR A 405 6.92 21.68 -4.82
CA THR A 405 5.54 21.83 -4.32
C THR A 405 5.47 21.69 -2.80
N ILE A 406 4.55 22.43 -2.21
CA ILE A 406 4.22 22.48 -0.79
C ILE A 406 2.84 21.83 -0.60
N ASP A 407 2.73 20.97 0.41
CA ASP A 407 1.46 20.35 0.80
C ASP A 407 1.05 20.86 2.19
N HIS A 408 -0.20 21.31 2.32
CA HIS A 408 -0.74 21.85 3.57
C HIS A 408 -1.12 20.78 4.60
N ARG A 409 -1.23 19.52 4.18
CA ARG A 409 -1.66 18.40 5.01
C ARG A 409 -0.50 17.88 5.84
N SER A 410 -0.82 17.27 6.98
CA SER A 410 0.20 16.63 7.81
C SER A 410 0.81 15.41 7.10
N ASN A 411 2.03 15.02 7.50
CA ASN A 411 2.63 13.78 7.00
C ASN A 411 1.69 12.57 7.19
N LYS A 412 0.99 12.51 8.33
CA LYS A 412 0.00 11.47 8.62
C LYS A 412 -1.12 11.45 7.58
N ASP A 413 -1.71 12.59 7.26
CA ASP A 413 -2.82 12.69 6.31
C ASP A 413 -2.38 12.42 4.86
N ARG A 414 -1.08 12.59 4.58
CA ARG A 414 -0.44 12.23 3.30
C ARG A 414 0.00 10.75 3.24
N GLY A 415 -0.16 9.97 4.31
CA GLY A 415 0.36 8.60 4.40
C GLY A 415 1.90 8.52 4.46
N ILE A 416 2.55 9.61 4.85
CA ILE A 416 4.01 9.69 5.00
C ILE A 416 4.37 9.31 6.43
N GLU A 417 5.11 8.21 6.59
CA GLU A 417 5.57 7.73 7.91
C GLU A 417 6.74 8.54 8.48
N ALA A 418 7.38 9.38 7.66
CA ALA A 418 8.46 10.25 8.11
C ALA A 418 7.97 11.16 9.24
N GLN A 419 8.76 11.22 10.31
CA GLN A 419 8.45 12.03 11.48
C GLN A 419 8.74 13.51 11.15
N PRO A 420 7.79 14.44 11.38
CA PRO A 420 8.05 15.87 11.18
C PRO A 420 9.02 16.39 12.26
N THR A 421 9.85 17.36 11.89
CA THR A 421 10.72 18.09 12.82
C THR A 421 9.92 19.03 13.72
N VAL A 422 10.48 19.39 14.87
CA VAL A 422 9.91 20.38 15.79
C VAL A 422 10.51 21.76 15.55
N HIS A 423 9.74 22.81 15.83
CA HIS A 423 10.23 24.19 15.70
C HIS A 423 11.32 24.48 16.74
N GLU A 424 12.51 24.88 16.29
CA GLU A 424 13.70 25.01 17.14
C GLU A 424 13.66 26.27 18.03
N GLY A 425 12.94 27.31 17.60
CA GLY A 425 12.96 28.63 18.24
C GLY A 425 14.28 29.36 18.02
N GLY A 426 14.33 30.64 18.43
CA GLY A 426 15.55 31.45 18.37
C GLY A 426 16.72 30.87 19.20
N ALA A 427 17.94 31.03 18.68
CA ALA A 427 19.15 30.60 19.37
C ALA A 427 19.26 31.25 20.76
N GLY A 428 19.65 30.45 21.77
CA GLY A 428 19.75 30.88 23.17
C GLY A 428 18.45 30.83 23.97
N LEU A 429 17.31 30.49 23.35
CA LEU A 429 16.08 30.19 24.10
C LEU A 429 16.18 28.82 24.78
N ILE A 430 15.57 28.71 25.97
CA ILE A 430 15.56 27.47 26.76
C ILE A 430 15.06 26.30 25.89
N GLY A 431 15.83 25.21 25.91
CA GLY A 431 15.57 23.99 25.15
C GLY A 431 15.84 24.06 23.65
N HIS A 432 16.47 25.14 23.12
CA HIS A 432 16.84 25.23 21.71
C HIS A 432 17.77 24.08 21.30
N ASP A 433 18.86 23.86 22.05
CA ASP A 433 19.85 22.82 21.74
C ASP A 433 19.25 21.40 21.79
N GLU A 434 18.33 21.17 22.73
CA GLU A 434 17.59 19.90 22.81
C GLU A 434 16.69 19.69 21.59
N ARG A 435 15.97 20.74 21.15
CA ARG A 435 15.13 20.69 19.95
C ARG A 435 15.95 20.49 18.68
N VAL A 436 17.11 21.16 18.57
CA VAL A 436 18.08 20.98 17.46
C VAL A 436 18.59 19.53 17.44
N LYS A 437 18.99 18.99 18.59
CA LYS A 437 19.44 17.59 18.70
C LYS A 437 18.33 16.61 18.30
N LEU A 438 17.11 16.81 18.80
CA LEU A 438 15.95 16.02 18.43
C LEU A 438 15.69 16.07 16.92
N ASN A 439 15.79 17.25 16.29
CA ASN A 439 15.62 17.38 14.85
C ASN A 439 16.70 16.64 14.06
N LYS A 440 17.96 16.66 14.52
CA LYS A 440 19.03 15.86 13.90
C LYS A 440 18.71 14.36 13.96
N GLU A 441 18.23 13.88 15.10
CA GLU A 441 17.83 12.48 15.28
C GLU A 441 16.63 12.11 14.39
N ILE A 442 15.63 12.98 14.30
CA ILE A 442 14.46 12.83 13.40
C ILE A 442 14.91 12.74 11.94
N ARG A 443 15.80 13.64 11.49
CA ARG A 443 16.34 13.61 10.13
C ARG A 443 17.09 12.31 9.83
N ALA A 444 17.96 11.89 10.76
CA ALA A 444 18.69 10.62 10.61
C ALA A 444 17.75 9.41 10.56
N ARG A 445 16.67 9.42 11.36
CA ARG A 445 15.64 8.36 11.33
C ARG A 445 14.86 8.36 10.00
N ASN A 446 14.47 9.53 9.52
CA ASN A 446 13.75 9.66 8.25
C ASN A 446 14.61 9.21 7.06
N GLU A 447 15.90 9.50 7.07
CA GLU A 447 16.81 9.03 6.01
C GLU A 447 16.91 7.50 6.03
N ARG A 448 17.09 6.89 7.19
CA ARG A 448 17.07 5.42 7.32
C ARG A 448 15.76 4.83 6.80
N LEU A 449 14.63 5.45 7.12
CA LEU A 449 13.31 5.01 6.63
C LEU A 449 13.21 5.11 5.10
N ARG A 450 13.80 6.16 4.50
CA ARG A 450 13.82 6.36 3.05
C ARG A 450 14.63 5.26 2.35
N VAL A 451 15.82 4.97 2.87
CA VAL A 451 16.71 3.92 2.35
C VAL A 451 16.01 2.55 2.45
N LEU A 452 15.50 2.19 3.62
CA LEU A 452 14.79 0.92 3.82
C LEU A 452 13.60 0.75 2.88
N ARG A 453 12.84 1.82 2.61
CA ARG A 453 11.73 1.79 1.66
C ARG A 453 12.21 1.55 0.22
N SER A 454 13.33 2.16 -0.18
CA SER A 454 13.91 1.92 -1.50
C SER A 454 14.42 0.48 -1.64
N GLU A 455 15.06 -0.07 -0.60
CA GLU A 455 15.51 -1.46 -0.58
C GLU A 455 14.33 -2.43 -0.67
N LEU A 456 13.29 -2.25 0.14
CA LEU A 456 12.08 -3.07 0.08
C LEU A 456 11.40 -3.02 -1.29
N LYS A 457 11.41 -1.86 -1.94
CA LYS A 457 10.88 -1.73 -3.31
C LYS A 457 11.72 -2.53 -4.29
N ASN A 458 13.05 -2.39 -4.24
CA ASN A 458 13.96 -3.11 -5.12
C ASN A 458 13.86 -4.64 -4.92
N GLU A 459 13.75 -5.10 -3.67
CA GLU A 459 13.50 -6.51 -3.35
C GLU A 459 12.15 -6.98 -3.90
N GLY A 460 11.10 -6.17 -3.79
CA GLY A 460 9.80 -6.44 -4.38
C GLY A 460 9.83 -6.58 -5.89
N ASP A 461 10.51 -5.64 -6.58
CA ASP A 461 10.69 -5.66 -8.03
C ASP A 461 11.50 -6.89 -8.47
N THR A 462 12.54 -7.25 -7.70
CA THR A 462 13.35 -8.46 -7.93
C THR A 462 12.53 -9.74 -7.76
N LEU A 463 11.69 -9.80 -6.72
CA LEU A 463 10.80 -10.94 -6.50
C LEU A 463 9.79 -11.11 -7.64
N GLU A 464 9.24 -10.02 -8.16
CA GLU A 464 8.36 -10.07 -9.33
C GLU A 464 9.09 -10.52 -10.60
N GLN A 465 10.34 -10.09 -10.81
CA GLN A 465 11.17 -10.60 -11.89
C GLN A 465 11.40 -12.12 -11.76
N LEU A 466 11.82 -12.59 -10.58
CA LEU A 466 12.06 -14.02 -10.33
C LEU A 466 10.79 -14.86 -10.52
N LYS A 467 9.61 -14.36 -10.12
CA LYS A 467 8.33 -15.03 -10.39
C LYS A 467 8.08 -15.19 -11.90
N ARG A 468 8.37 -14.17 -12.70
CA ARG A 468 8.22 -14.22 -14.17
C ARG A 468 9.17 -15.25 -14.78
N GLU A 469 10.43 -15.28 -14.32
CA GLU A 469 11.43 -16.25 -14.77
C GLU A 469 11.04 -17.69 -14.41
N LEU A 470 10.59 -17.93 -13.18
CA LEU A 470 10.07 -19.24 -12.75
C LEU A 470 8.88 -19.68 -13.62
N ALA A 471 7.92 -18.79 -13.87
CA ALA A 471 6.78 -19.10 -14.74
C ALA A 471 7.20 -19.44 -16.18
N GLU A 472 8.29 -18.84 -16.68
CA GLU A 472 8.84 -19.16 -18.00
C GLU A 472 9.55 -20.52 -18.00
N LEU A 473 10.34 -20.81 -16.97
CA LEU A 473 11.01 -22.10 -16.79
C LEU A 473 10.00 -23.24 -16.64
N GLU A 474 8.90 -23.01 -15.93
CA GLU A 474 7.80 -23.98 -15.82
C GLU A 474 7.13 -24.23 -17.17
N ARG A 475 6.89 -23.18 -17.97
CA ARG A 475 6.41 -23.31 -19.36
C ARG A 475 7.39 -24.12 -20.21
N LYS A 476 8.69 -23.83 -20.13
CA LYS A 476 9.75 -24.58 -20.84
C LYS A 476 9.76 -26.05 -20.41
N ARG A 477 9.70 -26.34 -19.11
CA ARG A 477 9.60 -27.69 -18.56
C ARG A 477 8.36 -28.41 -19.11
N GLY A 478 7.21 -27.74 -19.11
CA GLY A 478 5.96 -28.28 -19.66
C GLY A 478 6.07 -28.65 -21.14
N ARG A 479 6.71 -27.80 -21.96
CA ARG A 479 6.97 -28.10 -23.39
C ARG A 479 7.89 -29.32 -23.55
N ILE A 480 8.97 -29.40 -22.78
CA ILE A 480 9.92 -30.52 -22.82
C ILE A 480 9.21 -31.83 -22.43
N GLU A 481 8.45 -31.83 -21.34
CA GLU A 481 7.71 -33.01 -20.89
C GLU A 481 6.64 -33.43 -21.89
N SER A 482 5.93 -32.47 -22.50
CA SER A 482 4.96 -32.76 -23.57
C SER A 482 5.65 -33.36 -24.80
N ALA A 483 6.80 -32.83 -25.20
CA ALA A 483 7.59 -33.36 -26.31
C ALA A 483 8.11 -34.77 -26.02
N LYS A 484 8.58 -35.05 -24.79
CA LYS A 484 8.98 -36.41 -24.36
C LYS A 484 7.81 -37.39 -24.47
N ARG A 485 6.63 -37.01 -23.95
CA ARG A 485 5.40 -37.83 -24.04
C ARG A 485 5.00 -38.10 -25.48
N ALA A 486 5.01 -37.07 -26.34
CA ALA A 486 4.68 -37.21 -27.76
C ALA A 486 5.67 -38.15 -28.48
N ARG A 487 6.97 -38.03 -28.21
CA ARG A 487 7.99 -38.95 -28.77
C ARG A 487 7.76 -40.40 -28.32
N ALA A 488 7.44 -40.63 -27.04
CA ALA A 488 7.14 -41.96 -26.53
C ALA A 488 5.88 -42.56 -27.19
N GLN A 489 4.81 -41.77 -27.33
CA GLN A 489 3.60 -42.18 -28.03
C GLN A 489 3.84 -42.47 -29.51
N GLY A 490 4.65 -41.65 -30.19
CA GLY A 490 5.06 -41.86 -31.58
C GLY A 490 5.83 -43.17 -31.78
N ARG A 491 6.80 -43.46 -30.89
CA ARG A 491 7.52 -44.75 -30.89
C ARG A 491 6.57 -45.93 -30.69
N HIS A 492 5.63 -45.83 -29.76
CA HIS A 492 4.64 -46.89 -29.51
C HIS A 492 3.73 -47.13 -30.72
N ARG A 493 3.20 -46.06 -31.33
CA ARG A 493 2.40 -46.14 -32.57
C ARG A 493 3.20 -46.72 -33.72
N GLY A 494 4.46 -46.32 -33.89
CA GLY A 494 5.36 -46.86 -34.91
C GLY A 494 5.64 -48.35 -34.73
N ALA A 495 5.89 -48.80 -33.49
CA ALA A 495 6.06 -50.22 -33.16
C ALA A 495 4.79 -51.02 -33.43
N LEU A 496 3.60 -50.48 -33.08
CA LEU A 496 2.32 -51.11 -33.35
C LEU A 496 2.05 -51.22 -34.87
N ALA A 497 2.35 -50.17 -35.64
CA ALA A 497 2.23 -50.17 -37.09
C ALA A 497 3.20 -51.18 -37.75
N LYS A 498 4.42 -51.32 -37.23
CA LYS A 498 5.36 -52.36 -37.69
C LYS A 498 4.79 -53.76 -37.42
N ARG A 499 4.30 -54.02 -36.19
CA ARG A 499 3.66 -55.30 -35.85
C ARG A 499 2.45 -55.61 -36.73
N ARG A 500 1.59 -54.61 -37.00
CA ARG A 500 0.45 -54.75 -37.93
C ARG A 500 0.91 -55.12 -39.34
N ARG A 501 1.92 -54.43 -39.88
CA ARG A 501 2.49 -54.76 -41.21
C ARG A 501 3.05 -56.18 -41.25
N THR A 502 3.81 -56.58 -40.24
CA THR A 502 4.33 -57.95 -40.14
C THR A 502 3.19 -58.96 -40.07
N ALA A 503 2.18 -58.74 -39.22
CA ALA A 503 1.02 -59.63 -39.12
C ALA A 503 0.23 -59.72 -40.44
N MET A 504 0.04 -58.61 -41.14
CA MET A 504 -0.61 -58.59 -42.46
C MET A 504 0.22 -59.34 -43.51
N ALA A 505 1.54 -59.18 -43.52
CA ALA A 505 2.42 -59.93 -44.42
C ALA A 505 2.37 -61.44 -44.12
N THR A 506 2.37 -61.82 -42.85
CA THR A 506 2.20 -63.23 -42.43
C THR A 506 0.83 -63.77 -42.84
N ALA A 507 -0.24 -63.00 -42.67
CA ALA A 507 -1.58 -63.39 -43.08
C ALA A 507 -1.68 -63.54 -44.61
N ALA A 508 -1.08 -62.62 -45.38
CA ALA A 508 -1.03 -62.69 -46.83
C ALA A 508 -0.23 -63.92 -47.32
N ALA A 509 0.90 -64.23 -46.68
CA ALA A 509 1.68 -65.43 -46.99
C ALA A 509 0.91 -66.72 -46.68
N ALA A 510 0.16 -66.76 -45.57
CA ALA A 510 -0.70 -67.87 -45.23
C ALA A 510 -1.85 -68.04 -46.25
N ALA A 511 -2.48 -66.94 -46.67
CA ALA A 511 -3.51 -66.97 -47.71
C ALA A 511 -2.96 -67.45 -49.06
N ALA A 512 -1.77 -67.00 -49.46
CA ALA A 512 -1.11 -67.47 -50.67
C ALA A 512 -0.75 -68.97 -50.59
N ALA A 513 -0.32 -69.46 -49.43
CA ALA A 513 -0.09 -70.89 -49.21
C ALA A 513 -1.39 -71.69 -49.32
N GLN A 514 -2.50 -71.21 -48.74
CA GLN A 514 -3.81 -71.83 -48.87
C GLN A 514 -4.29 -71.85 -50.32
N GLN A 515 -4.08 -70.78 -51.08
CA GLN A 515 -4.40 -70.74 -52.52
C GLN A 515 -3.60 -71.75 -53.33
N ARG A 516 -2.30 -71.94 -53.04
CA ARG A 516 -1.48 -72.97 -53.70
C ARG A 516 -1.97 -74.38 -53.39
N VAL A 517 -2.33 -74.65 -52.14
CA VAL A 517 -2.91 -75.94 -51.74
C VAL A 517 -4.24 -76.18 -52.45
N ALA A 518 -5.09 -75.15 -52.54
CA ALA A 518 -6.34 -75.23 -53.29
C ALA A 518 -6.11 -75.49 -54.78
N ALA A 519 -5.17 -74.77 -55.41
CA ALA A 519 -4.83 -74.99 -56.83
C ALA A 519 -4.27 -76.41 -57.08
N ALA A 520 -3.38 -76.91 -56.21
CA ALA A 520 -2.89 -78.27 -56.30
C ALA A 520 -3.99 -79.33 -56.10
N SER A 521 -4.99 -79.04 -55.26
CA SER A 521 -6.15 -79.92 -55.11
C SER A 521 -7.05 -79.93 -56.35
N VAL A 522 -7.18 -78.79 -57.06
CA VAL A 522 -7.93 -78.70 -58.32
C VAL A 522 -7.21 -79.44 -59.44
N ASP A 523 -5.89 -79.26 -59.55
CA ASP A 523 -5.06 -79.96 -60.55
C ASP A 523 -5.14 -81.48 -60.37
N GLN A 524 -5.10 -81.97 -59.11
CA GLN A 524 -5.32 -83.39 -58.80
C GLN A 524 -6.73 -83.88 -59.17
N THR A 525 -7.76 -83.06 -59.01
CA THR A 525 -9.12 -83.45 -59.45
C THR A 525 -9.23 -83.50 -60.97
N ASP A 526 -8.55 -82.61 -61.69
CA ASP A 526 -8.54 -82.60 -63.16
C ASP A 526 -7.81 -83.84 -63.70
N THR A 527 -6.63 -84.19 -63.16
CA THR A 527 -5.92 -85.43 -63.55
C THR A 527 -6.76 -86.67 -63.28
N ARG A 528 -7.47 -86.69 -62.15
CA ARG A 528 -8.37 -87.79 -61.78
C ARG A 528 -9.57 -87.89 -62.74
N ALA A 529 -10.11 -86.76 -63.20
CA ALA A 529 -11.20 -86.73 -64.17
C ALA A 529 -10.76 -87.24 -65.55
N GLU A 530 -9.57 -86.86 -66.03
CA GLU A 530 -9.01 -87.36 -67.29
C GLU A 530 -8.81 -88.89 -67.29
N LEU A 531 -8.27 -89.44 -66.19
CA LEU A 531 -8.12 -90.89 -66.01
C LEU A 531 -9.47 -91.62 -66.06
N LEU A 532 -10.52 -91.04 -65.48
CA LEU A 532 -11.87 -91.62 -65.54
C LEU A 532 -12.42 -91.66 -66.97
N VAL A 533 -12.20 -90.60 -67.76
CA VAL A 533 -12.60 -90.54 -69.17
C VAL A 533 -11.87 -91.60 -69.99
N GLN A 534 -10.55 -91.74 -69.80
CA GLN A 534 -9.77 -92.77 -70.49
C GLN A 534 -10.23 -94.19 -70.16
N LEU A 535 -10.57 -94.46 -68.89
CA LEU A 535 -11.12 -95.75 -68.48
C LEU A 535 -12.50 -96.00 -69.10
N ASP A 536 -13.37 -94.98 -69.17
CA ASP A 536 -14.69 -95.09 -69.81
C ASP A 536 -14.58 -95.37 -71.31
N GLU A 537 -13.64 -94.74 -72.01
CA GLU A 537 -13.33 -95.03 -73.42
C GLU A 537 -12.85 -96.46 -73.64
N GLN A 538 -11.94 -96.95 -72.78
CA GLN A 538 -11.44 -98.34 -72.86
C GLN A 538 -12.56 -99.36 -72.61
N ILE A 539 -13.43 -99.10 -71.62
CA ILE A 539 -14.60 -99.95 -71.33
C ILE A 539 -15.54 -99.97 -72.54
N ALA A 540 -15.83 -98.81 -73.15
CA ALA A 540 -16.69 -98.71 -74.33
C ALA A 540 -16.11 -99.47 -75.53
N ALA A 541 -14.79 -99.38 -75.76
CA ALA A 541 -14.10 -100.12 -76.80
C ALA A 541 -14.16 -101.64 -76.59
N LEU A 542 -13.99 -102.11 -75.35
CA LEU A 542 -14.18 -103.53 -75.00
C LEU A 542 -15.64 -103.97 -75.21
N ASP A 543 -16.62 -103.16 -74.81
CA ASP A 543 -18.04 -103.44 -75.01
C ASP A 543 -18.40 -103.53 -76.50
N LEU A 544 -17.76 -102.74 -77.37
CA LEU A 544 -17.92 -102.86 -78.83
C LEU A 544 -17.32 -104.18 -79.35
N LYS A 545 -16.13 -104.56 -78.88
CA LYS A 545 -15.43 -105.80 -79.26
C LYS A 545 -16.22 -107.04 -78.83
N ILE A 546 -16.75 -107.03 -77.60
CA ILE A 546 -17.64 -108.08 -77.08
C ILE A 546 -18.88 -108.19 -77.97
N ARG A 547 -19.52 -107.07 -78.33
CA ARG A 547 -20.68 -107.07 -79.23
C ARG A 547 -20.36 -107.57 -80.64
N GLN A 548 -19.23 -107.19 -81.22
CA GLN A 548 -18.79 -107.69 -82.53
C GLN A 548 -18.61 -109.22 -82.51
N LEU A 549 -17.96 -109.76 -81.48
CA LEU A 549 -17.79 -111.20 -81.29
C LEU A 549 -19.13 -111.94 -81.05
N GLN A 550 -20.16 -111.25 -80.55
CA GLN A 550 -21.50 -111.80 -80.28
C GLN A 550 -22.48 -111.66 -81.47
N SER A 551 -22.27 -110.71 -82.40
CA SER A 551 -23.19 -110.42 -83.52
C SER A 551 -22.91 -111.18 -84.83
N GLY A 552 -21.84 -111.99 -84.87
CA GLY A 552 -21.55 -112.88 -86.00
C GLY A 552 -22.52 -114.06 -86.09
N GLY A 553 -23.68 -113.84 -86.69
CA GLY A 553 -24.67 -114.88 -86.97
C GLY A 553 -24.34 -115.70 -88.21
N THR A 554 -23.99 -116.98 -88.04
CA THR A 554 -24.65 -118.13 -88.68
C THR A 554 -24.10 -119.42 -88.08
N ALA A 555 -25.02 -120.30 -87.68
CA ALA A 555 -24.78 -121.44 -86.82
C ALA A 555 -24.08 -122.59 -87.54
N LYS A 556 -22.79 -122.79 -87.21
CA LYS A 556 -22.09 -124.07 -87.00
C LYS A 556 -20.61 -123.75 -86.79
N MET A 557 -20.04 -124.17 -85.64
CA MET A 557 -18.64 -123.96 -85.16
C MET A 557 -18.39 -122.72 -84.28
N LEU A 558 -18.80 -122.74 -82.99
CA LEU A 558 -18.53 -121.65 -82.04
C LEU A 558 -18.14 -122.17 -80.64
N SER A 559 -16.85 -122.39 -80.38
CA SER A 559 -16.30 -122.51 -79.01
C SER A 559 -15.25 -121.45 -78.71
N ALA A 560 -14.38 -121.14 -79.68
CA ALA A 560 -13.29 -120.18 -79.50
C ALA A 560 -13.75 -118.69 -79.38
N PRO A 561 -14.70 -118.17 -80.17
CA PRO A 561 -15.10 -116.75 -80.06
C PRO A 561 -15.83 -116.40 -78.76
N LEU A 562 -16.59 -117.35 -78.20
CA LEU A 562 -17.32 -117.17 -76.94
C LEU A 562 -16.38 -117.17 -75.73
N LEU A 563 -15.35 -118.02 -75.72
CA LEU A 563 -14.29 -117.99 -74.71
C LEU A 563 -13.54 -116.65 -74.74
N LYS A 564 -13.25 -116.12 -75.93
CA LYS A 564 -12.61 -114.80 -76.07
C LYS A 564 -13.50 -113.66 -75.58
N ALA A 565 -14.81 -113.71 -75.82
CA ALA A 565 -15.76 -112.74 -75.28
C ALA A 565 -15.86 -112.79 -73.74
N ALA A 566 -15.77 -113.99 -73.14
CA ALA A 566 -15.74 -114.14 -71.67
C ALA A 566 -14.44 -113.58 -71.05
N GLU A 567 -13.29 -113.80 -71.68
CA GLU A 567 -12.01 -113.19 -71.27
C GLU A 567 -12.06 -111.66 -71.32
N LEU A 568 -12.57 -111.09 -72.43
CA LEU A 568 -12.74 -109.63 -72.56
C LEU A 568 -13.75 -109.07 -71.55
N GLY A 569 -14.77 -109.84 -71.17
CA GLY A 569 -15.71 -109.50 -70.11
C GLY A 569 -15.05 -109.39 -68.72
N ALA A 570 -14.08 -110.26 -68.43
CA ALA A 570 -13.29 -110.18 -67.20
C ALA A 570 -12.36 -108.95 -67.18
N GLU A 571 -11.75 -108.60 -68.31
CA GLU A 571 -10.94 -107.37 -68.46
C GLU A 571 -11.79 -106.10 -68.31
N ARG A 572 -12.98 -106.07 -68.94
CA ARG A 572 -13.95 -104.98 -68.79
C ARG A 572 -14.36 -104.77 -67.33
N LYS A 573 -14.59 -105.85 -66.58
CA LYS A 573 -14.92 -105.77 -65.15
C LYS A 573 -13.77 -105.16 -64.34
N LYS A 574 -12.52 -105.53 -64.61
CA LYS A 574 -11.34 -104.94 -63.96
C LYS A 574 -11.26 -103.43 -64.21
N LEU A 575 -11.44 -102.98 -65.46
CA LEU A 575 -11.43 -101.55 -65.77
C LEU A 575 -12.58 -100.78 -65.11
N ALA A 576 -13.76 -101.39 -65.02
CA ALA A 576 -14.92 -100.80 -64.32
C ALA A 576 -14.70 -100.67 -62.80
N ASP A 577 -14.05 -101.66 -62.18
CA ASP A 577 -13.70 -101.61 -60.76
C ASP A 577 -12.63 -100.54 -60.48
N GLU A 578 -11.62 -100.41 -61.35
CA GLU A 578 -10.60 -99.34 -61.27
C GLU A 578 -11.22 -97.95 -61.42
N ARG A 579 -12.15 -97.79 -62.37
CA ARG A 579 -12.95 -96.56 -62.56
C ARG A 579 -13.75 -96.23 -61.30
N ASN A 580 -14.43 -97.19 -60.69
CA ASN A 580 -15.22 -96.94 -59.46
C ASN A 580 -14.35 -96.53 -58.27
N ARG A 581 -13.15 -97.10 -58.17
CA ARG A 581 -12.14 -96.71 -57.17
C ARG A 581 -11.70 -95.25 -57.37
N LEU A 582 -11.40 -94.88 -58.62
CA LEU A 582 -11.07 -93.51 -59.02
C LEU A 582 -12.28 -92.57 -59.05
N ALA A 583 -13.53 -93.03 -59.00
CA ALA A 583 -14.71 -92.15 -58.86
C ALA A 583 -15.01 -91.79 -57.39
N GLY A 584 -14.29 -92.37 -56.43
CA GLY A 584 -14.42 -92.04 -55.00
C GLY A 584 -15.40 -92.92 -54.23
N GLY A 585 -15.78 -94.08 -54.78
CA GLY A 585 -16.66 -95.06 -54.12
C GLY A 585 -16.01 -95.89 -53.01
N GLY A 586 -15.17 -95.28 -52.16
CA GLY A 586 -14.55 -95.91 -50.98
C GLY A 586 -14.98 -95.23 -49.67
N PRO A 587 -14.91 -95.91 -48.49
CA PRO A 587 -15.43 -95.37 -47.25
C PRO A 587 -14.66 -94.12 -46.79
N ALA A 588 -15.39 -93.07 -46.40
CA ALA A 588 -14.79 -91.80 -45.95
C ALA A 588 -13.97 -91.96 -44.64
N PRO A 589 -12.77 -91.36 -44.53
CA PRO A 589 -12.03 -91.33 -43.26
C PRO A 589 -12.65 -90.33 -42.27
N ARG A 590 -12.68 -90.74 -40.99
CA ARG A 590 -13.24 -89.97 -39.85
C ARG A 590 -12.49 -88.66 -39.61
N ARG A 591 -13.21 -87.57 -39.34
CA ARG A 591 -12.65 -86.26 -38.93
C ARG A 591 -11.98 -86.35 -37.54
N PRO A 592 -10.81 -85.72 -37.32
CA PRO A 592 -10.26 -85.52 -35.97
C PRO A 592 -10.98 -84.39 -35.22
N GLU A 593 -11.20 -84.57 -33.92
CA GLU A 593 -11.77 -83.57 -32.99
C GLU A 593 -10.84 -82.36 -32.77
N PRO A 594 -11.38 -81.15 -32.50
CA PRO A 594 -10.58 -79.98 -32.18
C PRO A 594 -10.10 -79.97 -30.71
N PRO A 595 -8.89 -79.46 -30.42
CA PRO A 595 -8.37 -79.40 -29.06
C PRO A 595 -9.06 -78.32 -28.22
N ARG A 596 -9.27 -78.63 -26.92
CA ARG A 596 -9.90 -77.75 -25.92
C ARG A 596 -9.01 -76.54 -25.55
N PRO A 597 -9.59 -75.40 -25.14
CA PRO A 597 -8.83 -74.21 -24.79
C PRO A 597 -8.26 -74.29 -23.37
N GLU A 598 -6.93 -74.11 -23.23
CA GLU A 598 -6.30 -73.89 -21.93
C GLU A 598 -6.64 -72.51 -21.37
N GLN A 599 -7.22 -72.51 -20.16
CA GLN A 599 -7.52 -71.33 -19.37
C GLN A 599 -6.28 -70.84 -18.61
N ASN A 600 -6.09 -69.53 -18.64
CA ASN A 600 -5.56 -68.65 -17.59
C ASN A 600 -4.30 -69.07 -16.79
N ARG A 601 -3.23 -68.27 -16.94
CA ARG A 601 -2.31 -67.97 -15.84
C ARG A 601 -2.21 -66.44 -15.59
N PRO A 602 -2.26 -65.97 -14.33
CA PRO A 602 -2.26 -64.55 -14.02
C PRO A 602 -0.85 -63.95 -14.07
N ARG A 603 -0.77 -62.69 -14.53
CA ARG A 603 0.46 -61.88 -14.49
C ARG A 603 0.71 -61.36 -13.07
N GLY A 604 1.89 -61.65 -12.53
CA GLY A 604 2.40 -61.08 -11.28
C GLY A 604 2.74 -59.58 -11.38
N PRO A 605 3.02 -58.93 -10.23
CA PRO A 605 3.00 -57.48 -10.08
C PRO A 605 4.29 -56.83 -10.60
N ARG A 606 4.13 -55.60 -11.11
CA ARG A 606 5.23 -54.74 -11.60
C ARG A 606 5.87 -53.99 -10.42
N HIS A 607 7.20 -54.00 -10.38
CA HIS A 607 8.02 -53.03 -9.64
C HIS A 607 7.99 -51.67 -10.33
#